data_AF-A0A9E0M0J2-F1
#
_entry.id   AF-A0A9E0M0J2-F1
#
_cell.length_a   1.000
_cell.length_b   1.000
_cell.length_c   1.000
_cell.angle_alpha   90.00
_cell.angle_beta   90.00
_cell.angle_gamma   90.00
#
_symmetry.space_group_name_H-M   'P 1'
#
loop_
_entity.id
_entity.type
_entity.pdbx_description
1 polymer ?
#
loop_
_entity_poly.entity_id
_entity_poly.type
_entity_poly.pdbx_seq_one_letter_code
_entity_poly.pdbx_strand_id
1 'polypeptide(L)'
;MDKRKLFNRQALLVAIIALVNYGAIKFHWYYSLWWFDMPMHFLGGMWVAMLLAWYLSDDRFSTDSVGRVILGAFIVGLSWEVFELLLNEQFVQNAYDLPDTLSDIFFDLSGAFTAVFYVALRIMNIPESGLKFYNAEKS
;
A
#
# COMPACT_ATOMS: atom_id res chain seq x y z
N MET A 1 5.16 -18.77 -5.71
CA MET A 1 4.49 -17.47 -5.99
C MET A 1 4.75 -17.09 -7.45
N ASP A 2 3.71 -16.75 -8.23
CA ASP A 2 3.87 -16.32 -9.63
C ASP A 2 4.28 -14.84 -9.72
N LYS A 3 5.60 -14.61 -9.88
CA LYS A 3 6.18 -13.26 -10.02
C LYS A 3 5.65 -12.49 -11.21
N ARG A 4 5.34 -13.16 -12.33
CA ARG A 4 4.83 -12.51 -13.55
C ARG A 4 3.41 -11.99 -13.33
N LYS A 5 2.57 -12.80 -12.69
CA LYS A 5 1.21 -12.38 -12.31
C LYS A 5 1.24 -11.22 -11.33
N LEU A 6 2.13 -11.25 -10.32
CA LEU A 6 2.25 -10.14 -9.37
C LEU A 6 2.73 -8.85 -10.05
N PHE A 7 3.73 -8.95 -10.94
CA PHE A 7 4.21 -7.81 -11.73
C PHE A 7 3.10 -7.16 -12.57
N ASN A 8 2.31 -7.96 -13.29
CA ASN A 8 1.18 -7.43 -14.08
C ASN A 8 0.14 -6.71 -13.21
N ARG A 9 -0.10 -7.22 -11.99
CA ARG A 9 -1.03 -6.58 -11.04
C ARG A 9 -0.47 -5.28 -10.48
N GLN A 10 0.83 -5.20 -10.21
CA GLN A 10 1.49 -3.94 -9.83
C GLN A 10 1.43 -2.92 -10.95
N ALA A 11 1.72 -3.31 -12.19
CA ALA A 11 1.67 -2.41 -13.35
C ALA A 11 0.26 -1.82 -13.53
N LEU A 12 -0.78 -2.65 -13.37
CA LEU A 12 -2.17 -2.17 -13.39
C LEU A 12 -2.47 -1.21 -12.24
N LEU A 13 -2.01 -1.51 -11.02
CA LEU A 13 -2.21 -0.63 -9.86
C LEU A 13 -1.55 0.73 -10.08
N VAL A 14 -0.29 0.76 -10.54
CA VAL A 14 0.42 2.01 -10.86
C VAL A 14 -0.30 2.80 -11.96
N ALA A 15 -0.82 2.12 -12.98
CA ALA A 15 -1.60 2.79 -14.03
C ALA A 15 -2.88 3.43 -13.46
N ILE A 16 -3.57 2.75 -12.53
CA ILE A 16 -4.75 3.30 -11.85
C ILE A 16 -4.36 4.52 -11.00
N ILE A 17 -3.32 4.40 -10.17
CA ILE A 17 -2.80 5.50 -9.35
C ILE A 17 -2.46 6.71 -10.22
N ALA A 18 -1.74 6.50 -11.32
CA ALA A 18 -1.36 7.58 -12.23
C ALA A 18 -2.58 8.27 -12.87
N LEU A 19 -3.58 7.50 -13.31
CA LEU A 19 -4.81 8.06 -13.88
C LEU A 19 -5.63 8.85 -12.84
N VAL A 20 -5.76 8.31 -11.64
CA VAL A 20 -6.48 8.94 -10.53
C VAL A 20 -5.77 10.23 -10.09
N ASN A 21 -4.44 10.18 -9.92
CA ASN A 21 -3.63 11.36 -9.58
C ASN A 21 -3.70 12.43 -10.67
N TYR A 22 -3.61 12.05 -11.95
CA TYR A 22 -3.77 12.98 -13.06
C TYR A 22 -5.14 13.68 -13.02
N GLY A 23 -6.21 12.92 -12.76
CA GLY A 23 -7.54 13.48 -12.53
C GLY A 23 -7.57 14.43 -11.34
N ALA A 24 -6.97 14.03 -10.22
CA ALA A 24 -6.92 14.81 -8.99
C ALA A 24 -6.25 16.16 -9.17
N ILE A 25 -5.12 16.20 -9.87
CA ILE A 25 -4.42 17.44 -10.21
C ILE A 25 -5.28 18.29 -11.14
N LYS A 26 -5.80 17.70 -12.22
CA LYS A 26 -6.60 18.41 -13.25
C LYS A 26 -7.87 19.04 -12.69
N PHE A 27 -8.51 18.40 -11.73
CA PHE A 27 -9.77 18.83 -11.13
C PHE A 27 -9.60 19.40 -9.72
N HIS A 28 -8.36 19.62 -9.26
CA HIS A 28 -8.04 20.14 -7.93
C HIS A 28 -8.67 19.35 -6.77
N TRP A 29 -8.73 18.01 -6.87
CA TRP A 29 -9.33 17.17 -5.83
C TRP A 29 -8.56 17.21 -4.52
N TYR A 30 -7.23 17.29 -4.55
CA TYR A 30 -6.41 17.46 -3.33
C TYR A 30 -6.81 18.71 -2.52
N TYR A 31 -7.27 19.76 -3.19
CA TYR A 31 -7.73 20.98 -2.52
C TYR A 31 -9.23 20.95 -2.19
N SER A 32 -10.03 20.36 -3.09
CA SER A 32 -11.50 20.43 -3.00
C SER A 32 -12.11 19.32 -2.13
N LEU A 33 -11.39 18.21 -1.97
CA LEU A 33 -11.81 17.01 -1.25
C LEU A 33 -10.77 16.70 -0.18
N TRP A 34 -11.02 17.16 1.05
CA TRP A 34 -10.11 17.00 2.20
C TRP A 34 -9.73 15.55 2.52
N TRP A 35 -10.54 14.56 2.11
CA TRP A 35 -10.27 13.14 2.34
C TRP A 35 -9.54 12.46 1.19
N PHE A 36 -9.28 13.16 0.07
CA PHE A 36 -8.81 12.52 -1.16
C PHE A 36 -7.38 11.99 -1.05
N ASP A 37 -6.57 12.56 -0.16
CA ASP A 37 -5.21 12.07 0.07
C ASP A 37 -5.19 10.67 0.66
N MET A 38 -6.10 10.39 1.59
CA MET A 38 -6.21 9.10 2.26
C MET A 38 -6.31 7.89 1.29
N PRO A 39 -7.19 7.87 0.27
CA PRO A 39 -7.17 6.86 -0.79
C PRO A 39 -5.84 6.78 -1.55
N MET A 40 -5.16 7.90 -1.78
CA MET A 40 -3.89 7.93 -2.49
C MET A 40 -2.77 7.29 -1.65
N HIS A 41 -2.70 7.60 -0.36
CA HIS A 41 -1.83 6.90 0.60
C HIS A 41 -2.15 5.41 0.68
N PHE A 42 -3.43 5.05 0.78
CA PHE A 42 -3.82 3.63 0.75
C PHE A 42 -3.31 2.89 -0.49
N LEU A 43 -3.48 3.48 -1.68
CA LEU A 43 -3.01 2.89 -2.91
C LEU A 43 -1.47 2.89 -3.01
N GLY A 44 -0.82 3.94 -2.49
CA GLY A 44 0.63 4.07 -2.37
C GLY A 44 1.23 2.96 -1.49
N GLY A 45 0.77 2.84 -0.25
CA GLY A 45 1.16 1.77 0.67
C GLY A 45 0.88 0.37 0.11
N MET A 46 -0.25 0.17 -0.57
CA MET A 46 -0.55 -1.08 -1.28
C MET A 46 0.48 -1.38 -2.38
N TRP A 47 0.82 -0.39 -3.20
CA TRP A 47 1.80 -0.54 -4.26
C TRP A 47 3.20 -0.86 -3.72
N VAL A 48 3.67 -0.10 -2.73
CA VAL A 48 4.98 -0.30 -2.09
C VAL A 48 5.06 -1.71 -1.49
N ALA A 49 4.04 -2.13 -0.75
CA ALA A 49 4.03 -3.47 -0.16
C ALA A 49 3.99 -4.58 -1.22
N MET A 50 3.25 -4.42 -2.32
CA MET A 50 3.28 -5.37 -3.43
C MET A 50 4.65 -5.43 -4.10
N LEU A 51 5.32 -4.29 -4.27
CA LEU A 51 6.67 -4.20 -4.83
C LEU A 51 7.69 -4.90 -3.93
N LEU A 52 7.66 -4.62 -2.63
CA LEU A 52 8.51 -5.29 -1.64
C LEU A 52 8.23 -6.79 -1.58
N ALA A 53 6.96 -7.20 -1.64
CA ALA A 53 6.60 -8.61 -1.68
C ALA A 53 7.13 -9.29 -2.95
N TRP A 54 7.10 -8.62 -4.09
CA TRP A 54 7.71 -9.12 -5.33
C TRP A 54 9.23 -9.21 -5.23
N TYR A 55 9.89 -8.20 -4.65
CA TYR A 55 11.34 -8.21 -4.46
C TYR A 55 11.80 -9.32 -3.50
N LEU A 56 11.10 -9.50 -2.38
CA LEU A 56 11.41 -10.48 -1.33
C LEU A 56 10.87 -11.89 -1.62
N SER A 57 10.14 -12.06 -2.71
CA SER A 57 9.56 -13.36 -3.08
C SER A 57 10.62 -14.30 -3.67
N ASP A 58 11.43 -14.89 -2.82
CA ASP A 58 12.14 -16.11 -3.21
C ASP A 58 11.19 -17.32 -3.09
N ASP A 59 11.71 -18.55 -3.26
CA ASP A 59 10.90 -19.79 -3.32
C ASP A 59 9.97 -20.00 -2.12
N ARG A 60 10.20 -19.29 -1.00
CA ARG A 60 9.38 -19.34 0.22
C ARG A 60 9.13 -17.96 0.81
N PHE A 61 8.06 -17.30 0.35
CA PHE A 61 7.51 -16.15 1.06
C PHE A 61 7.05 -16.60 2.45
N SER A 62 7.69 -16.07 3.50
CA SER A 62 7.52 -16.53 4.88
C SER A 62 6.88 -15.45 5.77
N THR A 63 6.59 -15.78 7.03
CA THR A 63 6.13 -14.80 8.02
C THR A 63 7.16 -13.70 8.28
N ASP A 64 8.46 -14.01 8.18
CA ASP A 64 9.53 -13.02 8.25
C ASP A 64 9.47 -12.05 7.05
N SER A 65 9.13 -12.56 5.85
CA SER A 65 8.90 -11.73 4.67
C SER A 65 7.75 -10.74 4.89
N VAL A 66 6.67 -11.16 5.57
CA VAL A 66 5.55 -10.27 5.92
C VAL A 66 6.00 -9.10 6.80
N GLY A 67 6.75 -9.39 7.88
CA GLY A 67 7.27 -8.35 8.77
C GLY A 67 8.14 -7.33 8.04
N ARG A 68 9.04 -7.80 7.16
CA ARG A 68 9.89 -6.93 6.33
C ARG A 68 9.10 -6.08 5.33
N VAL A 69 8.05 -6.63 4.73
CA VAL A 69 7.17 -5.88 3.81
C VAL A 69 6.44 -4.76 4.55
N ILE A 70 5.83 -5.06 5.70
CA ILE A 70 5.10 -4.05 6.48
C ILE A 70 6.04 -2.98 7.01
N LEU A 71 7.21 -3.36 7.55
CA LEU A 71 8.21 -2.41 8.02
C LEU A 71 8.75 -1.54 6.89
N GLY A 72 9.02 -2.13 5.72
CA GLY A 72 9.48 -1.39 4.55
C GLY A 72 8.43 -0.39 4.06
N ALA A 73 7.16 -0.79 3.99
CA ALA A 73 6.06 0.11 3.63
C ALA A 73 5.90 1.26 4.64
N PHE A 74 6.01 0.96 5.93
CA PHE A 74 6.00 1.98 6.99
C PHE A 74 7.13 3.00 6.83
N ILE A 75 8.36 2.55 6.57
CA ILE A 75 9.52 3.43 6.38
C ILE A 75 9.30 4.33 5.15
N VAL A 76 8.77 3.79 4.06
CA VAL A 76 8.49 4.56 2.85
C VAL A 76 7.38 5.59 3.09
N GLY A 77 6.26 5.21 3.71
CA GLY A 77 5.18 6.14 4.07
C GLY A 77 5.66 7.24 5.00
N LEU A 78 6.38 6.90 6.07
CA LEU A 78 6.99 7.89 6.96
C LEU A 78 7.98 8.82 6.24
N SER A 79 8.73 8.31 5.26
CA SER A 79 9.63 9.13 4.45
C SER A 79 8.86 10.06 3.52
N TRP A 80 7.68 9.66 3.06
CA TRP A 80 6.79 10.48 2.24
C TRP A 80 6.21 11.64 3.06
N GLU A 81 5.75 11.40 4.28
CA GLU A 81 5.31 12.46 5.20
C GLU A 81 6.40 13.50 5.48
N VAL A 82 7.63 13.04 5.72
CA VAL A 82 8.77 13.93 5.92
C VAL A 82 9.03 14.75 4.65
N PHE A 83 8.91 14.14 3.47
CA PHE A 83 9.04 14.83 2.19
C PHE A 83 7.95 15.89 2.00
N GLU A 84 6.70 15.59 2.33
CA GLU A 84 5.58 16.54 2.24
C GLU A 84 5.72 17.69 3.21
N LEU A 85 6.15 17.42 4.45
CA LEU A 85 6.45 18.46 5.43
C LEU A 85 7.51 19.44 4.88
N LEU A 86 8.59 18.92 4.32
CA LEU A 86 9.66 19.74 3.73
C LEU A 86 9.16 20.57 2.53
N LEU A 87 8.32 20.00 1.68
CA LEU A 87 7.73 20.73 0.56
C LEU A 87 6.72 21.78 1.01
N ASN A 88 5.88 21.47 1.99
CA ASN A 88 4.90 22.39 2.53
C ASN A 88 5.58 23.60 3.16
N GLU A 89 6.64 23.40 3.95
CA GLU A 89 7.43 24.51 4.51
C GLU A 89 8.08 25.38 3.43
N GLN A 90 8.57 24.78 2.33
CA GLN A 90 9.30 25.51 1.29
C GLN A 90 8.39 26.23 0.28
N PHE A 91 7.25 25.65 -0.10
CA PHE A 91 6.46 26.10 -1.24
C PHE A 91 5.05 26.58 -0.89
N VAL A 92 4.40 25.98 0.11
CA VAL A 92 2.98 26.22 0.42
C VAL A 92 2.80 27.09 1.66
N GLN A 93 3.74 27.04 2.60
CA GLN A 93 3.73 27.74 3.89
C GLN A 93 2.49 27.46 4.76
N ASN A 94 1.90 26.27 4.61
CA ASN A 94 0.82 25.81 5.49
C ASN A 94 1.38 25.37 6.85
N ALA A 95 0.56 25.51 7.89
CA ALA A 95 0.89 24.97 9.21
C ALA A 95 0.88 23.44 9.17
N TYR A 96 1.78 22.82 9.92
CA TYR A 96 1.83 21.37 10.10
C TYR A 96 0.50 20.84 10.66
N ASP A 97 -0.07 19.85 9.98
CA ASP A 97 -1.31 19.18 10.38
C ASP A 97 -1.00 17.75 10.84
N LEU A 98 -0.90 17.58 12.15
CA LEU A 98 -0.62 16.27 12.75
C LEU A 98 -1.73 15.22 12.45
N PRO A 99 -3.04 15.55 12.58
CA PRO A 99 -4.11 14.66 12.14
C PRO A 99 -3.98 14.12 10.72
N ASP A 100 -3.55 14.95 9.77
CA ASP A 100 -3.37 14.60 8.36
C ASP A 100 -2.30 13.51 8.22
N THR A 101 -1.08 13.81 8.67
CA THR A 101 0.06 12.86 8.70
C THR A 101 -0.27 11.55 9.41
N LEU A 102 -1.01 11.59 10.52
CA LEU A 102 -1.40 10.37 11.22
C LEU A 102 -2.39 9.54 10.40
N SER A 103 -3.30 10.20 9.68
CA SER A 103 -4.24 9.53 8.79
C SER A 103 -3.51 8.90 7.61
N ASP A 104 -2.55 9.61 7.03
CA ASP A 104 -1.78 9.15 5.88
C ASP A 104 -0.91 7.94 6.19
N ILE A 105 -0.17 7.98 7.32
CA ILE A 105 0.56 6.81 7.84
C ILE A 105 -0.40 5.62 8.08
N PHE A 106 -1.59 5.88 8.62
CA PHE A 106 -2.59 4.83 8.85
C PHE A 106 -3.09 4.22 7.53
N PHE A 107 -3.33 5.03 6.51
CA PHE A 107 -3.80 4.56 5.21
C PHE A 107 -2.69 3.83 4.43
N ASP A 108 -1.44 4.31 4.49
CA ASP A 108 -0.27 3.62 3.95
C ASP A 108 -0.14 2.21 4.55
N LEU A 109 -0.19 2.09 5.88
CA LEU A 109 -0.15 0.80 6.57
C LEU A 109 -1.35 -0.09 6.20
N SER A 110 -2.55 0.48 6.15
CA SER A 110 -3.77 -0.25 5.77
C SER A 110 -3.68 -0.81 4.34
N GLY A 111 -3.11 -0.03 3.41
CA GLY A 111 -2.77 -0.46 2.06
C GLY A 111 -1.76 -1.60 2.06
N ALA A 112 -0.71 -1.48 2.87
CA ALA A 112 0.33 -2.50 3.00
C ALA A 112 -0.21 -3.84 3.54
N PHE A 113 -1.04 -3.81 4.58
CA PHE A 113 -1.71 -5.01 5.11
C PHE A 113 -2.64 -5.64 4.07
N THR A 114 -3.36 -4.82 3.30
CA THR A 114 -4.23 -5.31 2.21
C THR A 114 -3.41 -6.01 1.12
N ALA A 115 -2.26 -5.45 0.73
CA ALA A 115 -1.35 -6.08 -0.22
C ALA A 115 -0.81 -7.42 0.28
N VAL A 116 -0.36 -7.48 1.54
CA VAL A 116 0.11 -8.72 2.17
C VAL A 116 -0.99 -9.78 2.18
N PHE A 117 -2.20 -9.42 2.60
CA PHE A 117 -3.35 -10.32 2.62
C PHE A 117 -3.69 -10.83 1.21
N TYR A 118 -3.68 -9.95 0.21
CA TYR A 118 -3.90 -10.32 -1.19
C TYR A 118 -2.83 -11.30 -1.70
N VAL A 119 -1.55 -11.05 -1.45
CA VAL A 119 -0.45 -11.94 -1.84
C VAL A 119 -0.56 -13.29 -1.12
N ALA A 120 -0.90 -13.28 0.17
CA ALA A 120 -1.10 -14.49 0.96
C ALA A 120 -2.23 -15.37 0.44
N LEU A 121 -3.39 -14.79 0.12
CA LEU A 121 -4.55 -15.55 -0.32
C LEU A 121 -4.48 -16.05 -1.76
N ARG A 122 -3.82 -15.28 -2.65
CA ARG A 122 -3.94 -15.50 -4.11
C ARG A 122 -2.67 -16.00 -4.76
N ILE A 123 -1.54 -15.94 -4.05
CA ILE A 123 -0.21 -16.11 -4.65
C ILE A 123 0.68 -17.04 -3.82
N MET A 124 0.48 -17.12 -2.50
CA MET A 124 0.96 -18.26 -1.71
C MET A 124 0.00 -19.43 -1.94
N ASN A 125 0.52 -20.55 -2.44
CA ASN A 125 -0.22 -21.82 -2.41
C ASN A 125 -0.34 -22.23 -0.94
N ILE A 126 -1.33 -21.71 -0.23
CA ILE A 126 -1.79 -22.33 1.00
C ILE A 126 -2.24 -23.74 0.57
N PRO A 127 -1.64 -24.82 1.09
CA PRO A 127 -2.07 -26.16 0.74
C PRO A 127 -3.59 -26.27 0.94
N GLU A 128 -4.31 -26.90 0.02
CA GLU A 128 -5.78 -27.05 0.10
C GLU A 128 -6.25 -27.60 1.47
N SER A 129 -5.39 -28.28 2.22
CA SER A 129 -5.65 -28.71 3.60
C SER A 129 -6.00 -27.54 4.52
N GLY A 130 -5.34 -26.38 4.41
CA GLY A 130 -5.62 -25.19 5.24
C GLY A 130 -7.01 -24.59 5.00
N LEU A 131 -7.50 -24.62 3.75
CA LEU A 131 -8.86 -24.16 3.40
C LEU A 131 -9.95 -25.12 3.90
N LYS A 132 -9.65 -26.42 4.02
CA LYS A 132 -10.59 -27.40 4.57
C LYS A 132 -10.84 -27.20 6.06
N PHE A 133 -9.82 -26.80 6.84
CA PHE A 133 -9.98 -26.51 8.27
C PHE A 133 -10.86 -25.28 8.53
N TYR A 134 -10.69 -24.21 7.76
CA TYR A 134 -11.52 -23.00 7.89
C TYR A 134 -13.02 -23.26 7.62
N ASN A 135 -13.33 -24.13 6.66
CA ASN A 135 -14.71 -24.47 6.34
C ASN A 135 -15.32 -25.49 7.29
N ALA A 136 -14.50 -26.31 7.98
CA ALA A 136 -14.97 -27.28 8.97
C ALA A 136 -15.31 -26.67 10.34
N GLU A 137 -14.69 -25.53 10.71
CA GLU A 137 -15.04 -24.81 11.94
C GLU A 137 -16.32 -23.97 11.82
N LYS A 138 -16.86 -23.82 10.60
CA LYS A 138 -18.09 -23.05 10.32
C LYS A 138 -19.33 -23.91 10.05
N SER A 139 -19.21 -25.24 10.12
CA SER A 139 -20.30 -26.21 9.95
C SER A 139 -20.60 -26.93 11.26
#